data_AF-A0A9Q0DE02-F1
#
_entry.id   AF-A0A9Q0DE02-F1
#
_cell.length_a   1.000
_cell.length_b   1.000
_cell.length_c   1.000
_cell.angle_alpha   90.00
_cell.angle_beta   90.00
_cell.angle_gamma   90.00
#
_symmetry.space_group_name_H-M   'P 1'
#
loop_
_entity.id
_entity.type
_entity.pdbx_description
1 polymer ?
#
loop_
_entity_poly.entity_id
_entity_poly.type
_entity_poly.pdbx_seq_one_letter_code
_entity_poly.pdbx_strand_id
1 'polypeptide(L)'
;MLEEREVRMVIGDESSKPSGKRKNLTEEKNKSKAKKVVSSSSDESEDEKNGTTVYEHDGIRRHAAAFYKGLYTSEVSSHTESEQPFFEGLPQVQANKGLEEVLSTEELKEALQSLKAGKAPGIDGLPADFFKSFWPVIGEDLLEVLKDSLATGCLPF
;
A
#
# COMPACT_ATOMS: atom_id res chain seq x y z
N MET A 1 42.35 -7.43 1.37
CA MET A 1 41.10 -7.80 2.06
C MET A 1 40.05 -7.89 0.96
N LEU A 2 40.02 -9.00 0.21
CA LEU A 2 39.45 -10.32 0.55
C LEU A 2 37.92 -10.20 0.71
N GLU A 3 37.05 -11.01 0.11
CA GLU A 3 37.12 -12.09 -0.86
C GLU A 3 35.65 -12.52 -1.01
N GLU A 4 35.02 -12.42 -2.17
CA GLU A 4 33.79 -13.19 -2.44
C GLU A 4 33.87 -13.76 -3.86
N ARG A 5 34.45 -14.95 -3.95
CA ARG A 5 34.27 -15.92 -5.04
C ARG A 5 33.31 -16.97 -4.50
N GLU A 6 32.07 -16.97 -4.98
CA GLU A 6 31.55 -17.77 -6.10
C GLU A 6 31.34 -19.24 -5.73
N VAL A 7 30.16 -19.77 -6.07
CA VAL A 7 29.98 -20.91 -7.00
C VAL A 7 28.69 -21.66 -6.65
N ARG A 8 27.80 -21.62 -7.64
CA ARG A 8 26.61 -22.45 -7.82
C ARG A 8 27.06 -23.84 -8.27
N MET A 9 26.52 -24.93 -7.71
CA MET A 9 26.55 -26.22 -8.41
C MET A 9 25.34 -27.08 -8.04
N VAL A 10 24.49 -27.30 -9.04
CA VAL A 10 23.44 -28.32 -9.10
C VAL A 10 24.09 -29.56 -9.71
N ILE A 11 23.75 -30.76 -9.22
CA ILE A 11 23.38 -31.96 -9.99
C ILE A 11 23.04 -33.06 -8.99
N GLY A 12 21.88 -33.68 -9.19
CA GLY A 12 21.38 -34.79 -8.41
C GLY A 12 21.74 -36.16 -8.97
N ASP A 13 21.23 -37.14 -8.23
CA ASP A 13 21.03 -38.55 -8.52
C ASP A 13 22.26 -39.48 -8.54
N GLU A 14 22.33 -40.32 -7.49
CA GLU A 14 22.50 -41.76 -7.71
C GLU A 14 21.89 -42.59 -6.58
N SER A 15 21.04 -43.54 -6.99
CA SER A 15 20.32 -44.51 -6.17
C SER A 15 21.13 -45.79 -5.94
N SER A 16 21.07 -46.40 -4.75
CA SER A 16 21.26 -47.86 -4.60
C SER A 16 20.68 -48.42 -3.28
N LYS A 17 19.82 -49.45 -3.39
CA LYS A 17 19.24 -50.33 -2.33
C LYS A 17 20.19 -51.56 -2.13
N PRO A 18 19.99 -52.60 -1.23
CA PRO A 18 18.76 -53.07 -0.56
C PRO A 18 18.87 -53.78 0.84
N SER A 19 17.71 -54.23 1.35
CA SER A 19 17.47 -55.50 2.10
C SER A 19 17.55 -55.56 3.65
N GLY A 20 16.50 -56.10 4.31
CA GLY A 20 16.53 -56.62 5.69
C GLY A 20 15.17 -56.63 6.43
N LYS A 21 14.77 -57.77 7.04
CA LYS A 21 13.41 -58.17 7.47
C LYS A 21 13.00 -57.83 8.93
N ARG A 22 11.67 -57.65 9.13
CA ARG A 22 10.75 -58.04 10.26
C ARG A 22 11.10 -57.65 11.70
N LYS A 23 10.15 -57.02 12.47
CA LYS A 23 9.41 -57.51 13.69
C LYS A 23 8.24 -56.53 14.04
N ASN A 24 7.16 -57.04 14.66
CA ASN A 24 5.93 -56.34 15.09
C ASN A 24 5.94 -55.97 16.60
N LEU A 25 4.99 -55.10 17.01
CA LEU A 25 4.52 -54.75 18.38
C LEU A 25 5.49 -53.88 19.21
N THR A 26 5.16 -52.71 19.76
CA THR A 26 4.11 -52.40 20.77
C THR A 26 3.99 -50.86 20.91
N GLU A 27 2.91 -50.37 21.53
CA GLU A 27 2.51 -48.98 21.81
C GLU A 27 3.61 -48.03 22.37
N GLU A 28 3.58 -46.75 21.99
CA GLU A 28 3.55 -45.63 22.96
C GLU A 28 3.21 -44.28 22.31
N LYS A 29 2.40 -43.49 23.02
CA LYS A 29 1.93 -42.13 22.70
C LYS A 29 3.03 -41.09 22.91
N ASN A 30 3.21 -40.16 21.97
CA ASN A 30 3.69 -38.80 22.26
C ASN A 30 3.60 -37.84 21.06
N LYS A 31 2.82 -36.74 21.26
CA LYS A 31 3.22 -35.32 21.09
C LYS A 31 4.18 -35.02 19.92
N SER A 32 3.92 -34.19 18.91
CA SER A 32 3.21 -32.91 18.89
C SER A 32 3.09 -32.46 17.43
N LYS A 33 1.94 -31.91 17.04
CA LYS A 33 1.83 -31.13 15.79
C LYS A 33 2.66 -29.85 15.97
N ALA A 34 3.78 -29.77 15.27
CA ALA A 34 4.59 -28.57 15.17
C ALA A 34 3.76 -27.45 14.50
N LYS A 35 3.32 -26.48 15.30
CA LYS A 35 2.83 -25.19 14.81
C LYS A 35 4.05 -24.40 14.35
N LYS A 36 4.14 -24.15 13.04
CA LYS A 36 5.11 -23.25 12.44
C LYS A 36 4.75 -21.83 12.88
N VAL A 37 5.48 -21.33 13.88
CA VAL A 37 5.51 -19.91 14.27
C VAL A 37 6.04 -19.14 13.06
N VAL A 38 5.17 -18.33 12.45
CA VAL A 38 5.65 -17.24 11.60
C VAL A 38 5.81 -16.04 12.52
N SER A 39 7.06 -15.69 12.74
CA SER A 39 7.50 -14.50 13.43
C SER A 39 7.35 -13.31 12.48
N SER A 40 6.46 -12.38 12.78
CA SER A 40 6.46 -11.04 12.20
C SER A 40 6.15 -10.03 13.29
N SER A 41 7.23 -9.33 13.68
CA SER A 41 7.34 -8.08 14.44
C SER A 41 6.27 -7.76 15.49
N SER A 42 6.69 -7.87 16.75
CA SER A 42 6.06 -7.21 17.89
C SER A 42 6.22 -5.70 17.74
N ASP A 43 5.13 -4.99 17.50
CA ASP A 43 4.95 -3.63 18.01
C ASP A 43 4.02 -3.76 19.21
N GLU A 44 4.57 -3.58 20.41
CA GLU A 44 3.80 -3.53 21.64
C GLU A 44 3.12 -2.15 21.71
N SER A 45 1.79 -2.13 21.56
CA SER A 45 0.97 -0.98 21.95
C SER A 45 0.52 -1.21 23.40
N GLU A 46 1.16 -0.49 24.32
CA GLU A 46 0.73 -0.40 25.73
C GLU A 46 -0.57 0.43 25.81
N ASP A 47 -1.72 -0.24 25.77
CA ASP A 47 -2.98 0.32 26.25
C ASP A 47 -3.17 -0.10 27.71
N GLU A 48 -3.19 0.88 28.61
CA GLU A 48 -3.37 0.74 30.06
C GLU A 48 -4.81 0.34 30.46
N LYS A 49 -5.48 -0.49 29.64
CA LYS A 49 -6.74 -1.18 29.97
C LYS A 49 -6.75 -2.60 29.40
N ASN A 50 -6.10 -3.50 30.12
CA ASN A 50 -6.22 -4.95 30.03
C ASN A 50 -5.97 -5.54 28.62
N GLY A 51 -4.70 -5.59 28.22
CA GLY A 51 -4.22 -6.25 27.00
C GLY A 51 -4.77 -7.67 26.85
N THR A 52 -5.87 -7.81 26.11
CA THR A 52 -6.55 -9.08 25.86
C THR A 52 -6.31 -9.45 24.41
N THR A 53 -5.50 -10.48 24.16
CA THR A 53 -5.26 -10.94 22.79
C THR A 53 -6.47 -11.69 22.26
N VAL A 54 -7.06 -11.19 21.16
CA VAL A 54 -8.23 -11.80 20.50
C VAL A 54 -7.75 -12.60 19.29
N TYR A 55 -8.05 -13.91 19.27
CA TYR A 55 -7.66 -14.82 18.18
C TYR A 55 -8.82 -15.25 17.27
N GLU A 56 -10.05 -14.89 17.63
CA GLU A 56 -11.25 -15.24 16.87
C GLU A 56 -11.52 -14.20 15.78
N HIS A 57 -11.81 -14.65 14.56
CA HIS A 57 -12.01 -13.78 13.39
C HIS A 57 -13.07 -12.69 13.62
N ASP A 58 -14.22 -13.05 14.21
CA ASP A 58 -15.28 -12.09 14.50
C ASP A 58 -14.93 -11.17 15.67
N GLY A 59 -14.15 -11.66 16.63
CA GLY A 59 -13.60 -10.85 17.72
C GLY A 59 -12.64 -9.78 17.19
N ILE A 60 -11.73 -10.16 16.30
CA ILE A 60 -10.77 -9.24 15.65
C ILE A 60 -11.53 -8.17 14.86
N ARG A 61 -12.51 -8.56 14.03
CA ARG A 61 -13.33 -7.61 13.26
C ARG A 61 -14.08 -6.63 14.15
N ARG A 62 -14.70 -7.12 15.23
CA ARG A 62 -15.42 -6.27 16.17
C ARG A 62 -14.50 -5.32 16.91
N HIS A 63 -13.32 -5.79 17.32
CA HIS A 63 -12.31 -4.99 17.98
C HIS A 63 -11.81 -3.88 17.05
N ALA A 64 -11.42 -4.21 15.82
CA ALA A 64 -11.00 -3.22 14.82
C ALA A 64 -12.11 -2.19 14.54
N ALA A 65 -13.36 -2.63 14.34
CA ALA A 65 -14.48 -1.73 14.09
C ALA A 65 -14.75 -0.78 15.27
N ALA A 66 -14.70 -1.30 16.51
CA ALA A 66 -14.90 -0.48 17.71
C ALA A 66 -13.75 0.50 17.92
N PHE A 67 -12.50 0.06 17.72
CA PHE A 67 -11.30 0.88 17.83
C PHE A 67 -11.34 2.06 16.86
N TYR A 68 -11.47 1.81 15.55
CA TYR A 68 -11.48 2.89 14.57
C TYR A 68 -12.73 3.76 14.65
N LYS A 69 -13.87 3.20 15.08
CA LYS A 69 -15.03 4.01 15.41
C LYS A 69 -14.70 4.99 16.54
N GLY A 70 -14.05 4.55 17.61
CA GLY A 70 -13.57 5.43 18.68
C GLY A 70 -12.54 6.45 18.18
N LEU A 71 -11.55 6.01 17.42
CA LEU A 71 -10.48 6.87 16.87
C LEU A 71 -11.05 8.01 16.02
N TYR A 72 -11.99 7.71 15.12
CA TYR A 72 -12.60 8.68 14.21
C TYR A 72 -13.83 9.40 14.80
N THR A 73 -14.24 9.08 16.03
CA THR A 73 -15.28 9.84 16.77
C THR A 73 -14.71 10.59 17.97
N SER A 74 -13.47 10.30 18.38
CA SER A 74 -12.71 11.15 19.29
C SER A 74 -12.67 12.53 18.68
N GLU A 75 -13.23 13.49 19.39
CA GLU A 75 -13.43 14.85 18.91
C GLU A 75 -12.13 15.36 18.28
N VAL A 76 -12.22 15.87 17.05
CA VAL A 76 -11.24 16.84 16.57
C VAL A 76 -11.39 17.99 17.54
N SER A 77 -10.54 18.04 18.56
CA SER A 77 -10.41 19.23 19.37
C SER A 77 -10.14 20.34 18.36
N SER A 78 -11.09 21.25 18.19
CA SER A 78 -10.90 22.47 17.42
C SER A 78 -9.85 23.26 18.17
N HIS A 79 -8.58 22.85 18.06
CA HIS A 79 -7.45 23.62 18.49
C HIS A 79 -7.46 24.82 17.57
N THR A 80 -8.11 25.87 18.05
CA THR A 80 -7.78 27.25 17.71
C THR A 80 -6.45 27.64 18.38
N GLU A 81 -5.54 26.68 18.55
CA GLU A 81 -4.15 27.01 18.77
C GLU A 81 -3.64 27.43 17.39
N SER A 82 -3.14 28.67 17.33
CA SER A 82 -2.56 29.25 16.13
C SER A 82 -1.63 28.23 15.48
N GLU A 83 -1.90 27.80 14.24
CA GLU A 83 -1.00 26.90 13.51
C GLU A 83 0.33 27.59 13.15
N GLN A 84 0.46 28.89 13.44
CA GLN A 84 1.64 29.70 13.15
C GLN A 84 2.95 29.09 13.67
N PRO A 85 3.06 28.57 14.92
CA PRO A 85 4.29 27.95 15.42
C PRO A 85 4.65 26.65 14.69
N PHE A 86 3.69 25.95 14.09
CA PHE A 86 3.96 24.77 13.26
C PHE A 86 4.64 25.16 11.94
N PHE A 87 4.29 26.31 11.38
CA PHE A 87 4.87 26.82 10.15
C PHE A 87 6.17 27.64 10.37
N GLU A 88 6.55 27.92 11.63
CA GLU A 88 7.78 28.64 11.94
C GLU A 88 9.03 27.86 11.48
N GLY A 89 9.87 28.50 10.66
CA GLY A 89 11.13 27.92 10.17
C GLY A 89 11.00 27.08 8.90
N LEU A 90 9.78 26.89 8.36
CA LEU A 90 9.63 26.28 7.04
C LEU A 90 10.13 27.23 5.94
N PRO A 91 10.74 26.70 4.87
CA PRO A 91 11.10 27.51 3.71
C PRO A 91 9.85 28.20 3.14
N GLN A 92 9.84 29.54 3.16
CA GLN A 92 8.78 30.30 2.54
C GLN A 92 8.96 30.29 1.02
N VAL A 93 8.07 29.60 0.31
CA VAL A 93 8.05 29.59 -1.15
C VAL A 93 7.35 30.87 -1.62
N GLN A 94 7.94 31.57 -2.59
CA GLN A 94 7.26 32.70 -3.23
C GLN A 94 6.04 32.18 -4.00
N ALA A 95 4.92 32.90 -3.90
CA ALA A 95 3.72 32.57 -4.65
C ALA A 95 4.03 32.54 -6.15
N ASN A 96 3.98 31.35 -6.76
CA ASN A 96 4.17 31.19 -8.18
C ASN A 96 2.82 31.42 -8.87
N LYS A 97 2.63 32.62 -9.41
CA LYS A 97 1.41 33.01 -10.13
C LYS A 97 1.10 32.11 -11.33
N GLY A 98 2.12 31.45 -11.90
CA GLY A 98 1.93 30.51 -13.01
C GLY A 98 1.16 29.25 -12.61
N LEU A 99 1.10 28.90 -11.32
CA LEU A 99 0.31 27.76 -10.84
C LEU A 99 -1.21 28.05 -10.80
N GLU A 100 -1.59 29.32 -10.87
CA GLU A 100 -2.99 29.77 -10.88
C GLU A 100 -3.46 30.16 -12.29
N GLU A 101 -2.62 29.94 -13.31
CA GLU A 101 -3.00 30.20 -14.70
C GLU A 101 -4.02 29.18 -15.22
N VAL A 102 -4.71 29.57 -16.28
CA VAL A 102 -5.69 28.72 -16.94
C VAL A 102 -4.95 27.56 -17.62
N LEU A 103 -5.39 26.33 -17.34
CA LEU A 103 -4.85 25.12 -17.96
C LEU A 103 -4.82 25.23 -19.49
N SER A 104 -3.68 24.89 -20.08
CA SER A 104 -3.51 24.83 -21.54
C SER A 104 -3.58 23.40 -22.07
N THR A 105 -3.95 23.25 -23.34
CA THR A 105 -3.95 21.93 -24.02
C THR A 105 -2.54 21.35 -24.04
N GLU A 106 -1.52 22.19 -24.25
CA GLU A 106 -0.11 21.82 -24.29
C GLU A 106 0.36 21.28 -22.95
N GLU A 107 0.08 21.99 -21.85
CA GLU A 107 0.42 21.57 -20.50
C GLU A 107 -0.22 20.22 -20.16
N LEU A 108 -1.51 20.07 -20.45
CA LEU A 108 -2.23 18.83 -20.18
C LEU A 108 -1.69 17.67 -21.03
N LYS A 109 -1.32 17.94 -22.28
CA LYS A 109 -0.67 16.96 -23.16
C LYS A 109 0.70 16.56 -22.65
N GLU A 110 1.53 17.50 -22.22
CA GLU A 110 2.85 17.23 -21.65
C GLU A 110 2.74 16.40 -20.38
N ALA A 111 1.80 16.77 -19.49
CA ALA A 111 1.49 16.02 -18.28
C ALA A 111 1.07 14.58 -18.63
N LEU A 112 0.18 14.40 -19.62
CA LEU A 112 -0.23 13.08 -20.09
C LEU A 112 0.96 12.28 -20.64
N GLN A 113 1.84 12.90 -21.43
CA GLN A 113 3.00 12.20 -21.99
C GLN A 113 4.00 11.77 -20.91
N SER A 114 4.11 12.55 -19.83
CA SER A 114 4.96 12.22 -18.67
C SER A 114 4.52 10.96 -17.91
N LEU A 115 3.26 10.54 -18.06
CA LEU A 115 2.74 9.35 -17.39
C LEU A 115 3.46 8.08 -17.86
N LYS A 116 3.79 7.19 -16.93
CA LYS A 116 4.46 5.92 -17.27
C LYS A 116 3.48 4.93 -17.93
N ALA A 117 3.88 4.41 -19.09
CA ALA A 117 3.16 3.36 -19.82
C ALA A 117 3.18 2.01 -19.09
N GLY A 118 2.23 1.12 -19.44
CA GLY A 118 2.19 -0.26 -18.91
C GLY A 118 1.84 -0.36 -17.41
N LYS A 119 1.19 0.67 -16.85
CA LYS A 119 0.60 0.64 -15.51
C LYS A 119 -0.75 -0.07 -15.54
N ALA A 120 -1.12 -0.69 -14.42
CA ALA A 120 -2.44 -1.27 -14.25
C ALA A 120 -3.51 -0.16 -14.39
N PRO A 121 -4.63 -0.43 -15.08
CA PRO A 121 -5.72 0.53 -15.23
C PRO A 121 -6.41 0.82 -13.89
N GLY A 122 -7.13 1.94 -13.84
CA GLY A 122 -7.98 2.29 -12.70
C GLY A 122 -9.28 1.48 -12.68
N ILE A 123 -10.23 1.96 -11.88
CA ILE A 123 -11.59 1.39 -11.80
C ILE A 123 -12.37 1.49 -13.13
N ASP A 124 -11.92 2.39 -14.01
CA ASP A 124 -12.44 2.62 -15.35
C ASP A 124 -11.93 1.59 -16.39
N GLY A 125 -10.89 0.83 -16.05
CA GLY A 125 -10.28 -0.12 -16.98
C GLY A 125 -9.43 0.52 -18.08
N LEU A 126 -9.20 1.84 -18.06
CA LEU A 126 -8.47 2.56 -19.10
C LEU A 126 -7.02 2.83 -18.66
N PRO A 127 -6.00 2.29 -19.36
CA PRO A 127 -4.60 2.58 -19.05
C PRO A 127 -4.20 3.98 -19.56
N ALA A 128 -3.09 4.53 -19.04
CA ALA A 128 -2.54 5.79 -19.54
C ALA A 128 -2.28 5.78 -21.07
N ASP A 129 -1.93 4.63 -21.64
CA ASP A 129 -1.68 4.44 -23.07
C ASP A 129 -2.93 4.67 -23.93
N PHE A 130 -4.13 4.46 -23.38
CA PHE A 130 -5.39 4.82 -24.03
C PHE A 130 -5.47 6.33 -24.23
N PHE A 131 -5.33 7.10 -23.16
CA PHE A 131 -5.41 8.56 -23.22
C PHE A 131 -4.33 9.15 -24.14
N LYS A 132 -3.12 8.60 -24.12
CA LYS A 132 -2.04 9.01 -25.04
C LYS A 132 -2.39 8.79 -26.51
N SER A 133 -3.02 7.66 -26.82
CA SER A 133 -3.37 7.26 -28.19
C SER A 133 -4.58 8.04 -28.72
N PHE A 134 -5.56 8.30 -27.85
CA PHE A 134 -6.81 8.97 -28.20
C PHE A 134 -6.81 10.48 -27.91
N TRP A 135 -5.68 11.06 -27.49
CA TRP A 135 -5.53 12.49 -27.22
C TRP A 135 -6.10 13.42 -28.31
N PRO A 136 -5.93 13.16 -29.62
CA PRO A 136 -6.50 14.01 -30.66
C PRO A 136 -8.04 14.05 -30.69
N VAL A 137 -8.68 13.08 -30.03
CA VAL A 137 -10.14 12.95 -29.97
C VAL A 137 -10.68 13.48 -28.64
N ILE A 138 -10.06 13.10 -27.52
CA ILE A 138 -10.60 13.38 -26.17
C ILE A 138 -9.94 14.57 -25.46
N GLY A 139 -8.85 15.12 -26.01
CA GLY A 139 -8.01 16.09 -25.31
C GLY A 139 -8.73 17.40 -25.01
N GLU A 140 -9.51 17.91 -25.96
CA GLU A 140 -10.27 19.15 -25.80
C GLU A 140 -11.41 18.99 -24.78
N ASP A 141 -12.18 17.89 -24.88
CA ASP A 141 -13.24 17.58 -23.92
C ASP A 141 -12.69 17.45 -22.49
N LEU A 142 -11.54 16.77 -22.35
CA LEU A 142 -10.89 16.59 -21.04
C LEU A 142 -10.41 17.94 -20.47
N LEU A 143 -9.89 18.83 -21.32
CA LEU A 143 -9.48 20.16 -20.90
C LEU A 143 -10.66 21.00 -20.41
N GLU A 144 -11.79 20.97 -21.10
CA GLU A 144 -13.00 21.68 -20.71
C GLU A 144 -13.49 21.21 -19.33
N VAL A 145 -13.59 19.89 -19.15
CA VAL A 145 -14.01 19.29 -17.88
C VAL A 145 -13.08 19.66 -16.73
N LEU A 146 -11.75 19.63 -16.96
CA LEU A 146 -10.77 19.99 -15.93
C LEU A 146 -10.81 21.48 -15.59
N LYS A 147 -11.04 22.35 -16.57
CA LYS A 147 -11.23 23.79 -16.33
C LYS A 147 -12.46 24.07 -15.50
N ASP A 148 -13.59 23.44 -15.83
CA ASP A 148 -14.82 23.57 -15.05
C ASP A 148 -14.65 23.02 -13.63
N SER A 149 -13.98 21.87 -13.50
CA SER A 149 -13.71 21.27 -12.19
C SER A 149 -12.83 22.16 -11.31
N LEU A 150 -11.82 22.81 -11.89
CA LEU A 150 -10.95 23.73 -11.18
C LEU A 150 -11.69 25.02 -10.77
N ALA A 151 -12.59 25.52 -11.62
CA ALA A 151 -13.38 26.71 -11.34
C ALA A 151 -14.48 26.47 -10.27
N THR A 152 -15.12 25.30 -10.28
CA THR A 152 -16.20 24.94 -9.36
C THR A 152 -15.71 24.27 -8.08
N GLY A 153 -14.49 23.74 -8.07
CA GLY A 153 -13.95 22.92 -6.99
C GLY A 153 -14.61 21.54 -6.88
N CYS A 154 -15.35 21.10 -7.90
CA CYS A 154 -16.07 19.83 -7.92
C CYS A 154 -15.68 19.02 -9.15
N LEU A 155 -15.54 17.69 -9.00
CA LEU A 155 -15.33 16.81 -10.14
C LEU A 155 -16.68 16.47 -10.82
N PRO A 156 -16.69 16.16 -12.12
CA PRO A 156 -17.88 15.64 -12.80
C PRO A 156 -18.35 14.34 -12.12
N PHE A 157 -19.65 14.24 -11.87
CA PHE A 157 -20.31 13.12 -11.22
C PHE A 157 -20.80 12.05 -12.21
#